data_AF-A0AA38ITL2-F1
#
_entry.id   AF-A0AA38ITL2-F1
#
_cell.length_a   1.000
_cell.length_b   1.000
_cell.length_c   1.000
_cell.angle_alpha   90.00
_cell.angle_beta   90.00
_cell.angle_gamma   90.00
#
_symmetry.space_group_name_H-M   'P 1'
#
loop_
_entity.id
_entity.type
_entity.pdbx_description
1 polymer ?
#
loop_
_entity_poly.entity_id
_entity_poly.type
_entity_poly.pdbx_seq_one_letter_code
_entity_poly.pdbx_strand_id
1 'polypeptide(L)'
;MMGKAGNDYEILHMNKKNFVVKGKWSAPVPTCELVKCESLATPGGLYEPHLQLEEHNNSYGGRAVFSCAWGYRLMGPPGIECELNGNWSGPLPKCVPIQCPPPIIPVNGHLIQSEAAGMDGGRYAVGSSAVRVSRCPST
;
A
#
# COMPACT_ATOMS: atom_id res chain seq x y z
N MET A 1 -10.73 29.07 22.42
CA MET A 1 -9.61 29.88 22.93
C MET A 1 -8.53 28.95 23.42
N MET A 2 -7.33 29.08 22.86
CA MET A 2 -6.16 28.25 23.16
C MET A 2 -5.53 28.75 24.47
N GLY A 3 -5.42 27.88 25.47
CA GLY A 3 -4.65 28.15 26.68
C GLY A 3 -3.29 27.48 26.56
N LYS A 4 -2.20 28.25 26.69
CA LYS A 4 -0.84 27.71 26.79
C LYS A 4 -0.62 27.09 28.17
N ALA A 5 -0.15 25.85 28.21
CA ALA A 5 0.60 25.28 29.34
C ALA A 5 2.01 24.97 28.82
N GLY A 6 3.03 25.41 29.55
CA GLY A 6 4.42 25.18 29.21
C GLY A 6 4.83 23.71 29.34
N ASN A 7 5.81 23.36 28.51
CA ASN A 7 6.56 22.11 28.37
C ASN A 7 5.90 21.03 27.50
N ASP A 8 6.16 21.18 26.19
CA ASP A 8 6.47 20.17 25.16
C ASP A 8 5.47 19.08 24.77
N TYR A 9 4.16 19.29 24.97
CA TYR A 9 3.15 18.46 24.31
C TYR A 9 2.01 19.31 23.73
N GLU A 10 1.78 19.18 22.43
CA GLU A 10 0.56 19.64 21.79
C GLU A 10 -0.57 18.68 22.17
N ILE A 11 -1.62 19.21 22.80
CA ILE A 11 -2.81 18.43 23.15
C ILE A 11 -3.56 18.11 21.84
N LEU A 12 -3.33 16.91 21.29
CA LEU A 12 -3.72 16.61 19.91
C LEU A 12 -5.21 16.31 19.66
N HIS A 13 -6.05 16.04 20.67
CA HIS A 13 -7.53 16.15 20.59
C HIS A 13 -8.15 15.58 21.87
N MET A 14 -9.16 16.26 22.45
CA MET A 14 -9.97 15.74 23.57
C MET A 14 -11.36 15.30 23.08
N ASN A 15 -11.74 14.04 23.30
CA ASN A 15 -13.11 13.56 23.13
C ASN A 15 -14.00 14.26 24.19
N LYS A 16 -14.97 15.08 23.75
CA LYS A 16 -15.81 15.93 24.61
C LYS A 16 -16.75 15.09 25.49
N LYS A 17 -16.26 14.57 26.62
CA LYS A 17 -17.10 14.14 27.76
C LYS A 17 -16.36 14.34 29.08
N ASN A 18 -16.29 15.57 29.59
CA ASN A 18 -15.95 15.80 31.00
C ASN A 18 -16.75 16.99 31.55
N PHE A 19 -17.69 16.68 32.44
CA PHE A 19 -18.42 17.65 33.25
C PHE A 19 -17.66 17.82 34.58
N VAL A 20 -17.29 19.05 34.94
CA VAL A 20 -16.61 19.34 36.21
C VAL A 20 -17.65 19.41 37.32
N VAL A 21 -17.74 18.38 38.17
CA VAL A 21 -18.49 18.48 39.43
C VAL A 21 -17.50 18.91 40.53
N LYS A 22 -17.58 20.18 40.93
CA LYS A 22 -16.98 20.77 42.15
C LYS A 22 -15.53 20.32 42.47
N GLY A 23 -14.58 20.71 41.60
CA GLY A 23 -13.17 20.85 42.00
C GLY A 23 -12.39 19.55 42.28
N LYS A 24 -12.92 18.37 41.91
CA LYS A 24 -12.18 17.11 42.01
C LYS A 24 -12.18 16.43 40.63
N TRP A 25 -11.00 16.25 40.03
CA TRP A 25 -10.84 15.48 38.81
C TRP A 25 -11.40 14.07 39.05
N SER A 26 -12.38 13.64 38.25
CA SER A 26 -12.83 12.25 38.26
C SER A 26 -11.73 11.40 37.64
N ALA A 27 -11.09 10.56 38.46
CA ALA A 27 -10.32 9.45 37.95
C ALA A 27 -11.28 8.48 37.22
N PRO A 28 -10.88 7.90 36.08
CA PRO A 28 -9.51 7.86 35.57
C PRO A 28 -9.12 9.08 34.74
N VAL A 29 -7.89 9.56 34.96
CA VAL A 29 -7.20 10.51 34.09
C VAL A 29 -7.10 9.89 32.70
N PRO A 30 -7.38 10.62 31.61
CA PRO A 30 -7.20 10.07 30.26
C PRO A 30 -5.73 9.70 30.06
N THR A 31 -5.48 8.42 29.75
CA THR A 31 -4.15 7.93 29.39
C THR A 31 -3.84 8.37 27.96
N CYS A 32 -2.66 8.95 27.76
CA CYS A 32 -2.14 9.22 26.42
C CYS A 32 -1.48 7.93 25.93
N GLU A 33 -2.22 7.13 25.19
CA GLU A 33 -1.69 5.93 24.55
C GLU A 33 -1.22 6.28 23.14
N LEU A 34 -0.04 5.78 22.77
CA LEU A 34 0.50 5.95 21.43
C LEU A 34 -0.37 5.15 20.45
N VAL A 35 -1.11 5.85 19.60
CA VAL A 35 -1.86 5.22 18.51
C VAL A 35 -0.87 4.65 17.49
N LYS A 36 -0.95 3.33 17.30
CA LYS A 36 -0.20 2.59 16.30
C LYS A 36 -1.13 1.68 15.54
N CYS A 37 -0.97 1.66 14.22
CA CYS A 37 -1.71 0.77 13.34
C CYS A 37 -1.07 -0.61 13.25
N GLU A 38 -1.86 -1.58 12.77
CA GLU A 38 -1.40 -2.95 12.51
C GLU A 38 -0.14 -2.96 11.63
N SER A 39 0.82 -3.81 12.00
CA SER A 39 2.10 -3.87 11.31
C SER A 39 1.98 -4.69 10.03
N LEU A 40 2.06 -4.01 8.88
CA LEU A 40 2.07 -4.64 7.55
C LEU A 40 3.39 -5.38 7.23
N ALA A 41 4.41 -5.29 8.10
CA ALA A 41 5.73 -5.89 7.90
C ALA A 41 5.89 -7.31 8.45
N THR A 42 4.84 -7.90 9.04
CA THR A 42 4.88 -9.26 9.61
C THR A 42 4.36 -10.32 8.62
N PRO A 43 4.81 -11.58 8.72
CA PRO A 43 4.26 -12.67 7.91
C PRO A 43 2.79 -12.91 8.29
N GLY A 44 1.89 -12.45 7.44
CA GLY A 44 0.43 -12.45 7.67
C GLY A 44 -0.25 -11.07 7.52
N GLY A 45 0.53 -9.97 7.52
CA GLY A 45 0.02 -8.61 7.33
C GLY A 45 -0.24 -8.21 5.87
N LEU A 46 0.25 -9.01 4.92
CA LEU A 46 0.00 -8.87 3.49
C LEU A 46 -0.29 -10.28 2.93
N TYR A 47 -1.55 -10.60 2.64
CA TYR A 47 -1.92 -11.87 1.96
C TYR A 47 -1.78 -11.76 0.43
N GLU A 48 -1.41 -10.60 -0.10
CA GLU A 48 -1.28 -10.37 -1.54
C GLU A 48 0.16 -10.66 -2.01
N PRO A 49 0.42 -11.76 -2.74
CA PRO A 49 1.78 -12.23 -3.07
C PRO A 49 2.56 -11.29 -3.99
N HIS A 50 1.88 -10.37 -4.68
CA HIS A 50 2.50 -9.42 -5.61
C HIS A 50 2.52 -7.99 -5.06
N LEU A 51 2.02 -7.76 -3.85
CA LEU A 51 1.98 -6.44 -3.24
C LEU A 51 3.27 -6.20 -2.46
N GLN A 52 3.96 -5.12 -2.79
CA GLN A 52 5.22 -4.72 -2.20
C GLN A 52 5.01 -3.45 -1.35
N LEU A 53 5.69 -3.39 -0.21
CA LEU A 53 5.62 -2.26 0.72
C LEU A 53 6.88 -1.42 0.58
N GLU A 54 6.74 -0.23 0.02
CA GLU A 54 7.85 0.71 -0.26
C GLU A 54 8.15 1.59 0.96
N GLU A 55 7.10 2.01 1.68
CA GLU A 55 7.21 2.80 2.90
C GLU A 55 6.34 2.18 3.99
N HIS A 56 6.87 2.12 5.22
CA HIS A 56 6.15 1.58 6.37
C HIS A 56 6.34 2.48 7.60
N ASN A 57 5.34 3.33 7.86
CA ASN A 57 5.22 4.02 9.14
C ASN A 57 3.83 3.81 9.72
N ASN A 58 3.75 3.03 10.80
CA ASN A 58 2.50 2.70 11.48
C ASN A 58 2.20 3.55 12.71
N SER A 59 2.94 4.64 12.97
CA SER A 59 2.52 5.62 13.97
C SER A 59 1.33 6.44 13.47
N TYR A 60 0.56 7.05 14.36
CA TYR A 60 -0.46 8.04 13.97
C TYR A 60 0.08 9.09 12.97
N GLY A 61 -0.66 9.32 11.89
CA GLY A 61 -0.26 10.18 10.76
C GLY A 61 0.86 9.60 9.88
N GLY A 62 1.37 8.42 10.21
CA GLY A 62 2.30 7.65 9.40
C GLY A 62 1.62 7.09 8.16
N ARG A 63 2.41 6.84 7.11
CA ARG A 63 1.93 6.36 5.82
C ARG A 63 2.52 5.00 5.50
N ALA A 64 1.71 4.15 4.89
CA ALA A 64 2.15 2.97 4.17
C ALA A 64 1.97 3.20 2.67
N VAL A 65 3.03 2.99 1.88
CA VAL A 65 3.02 3.16 0.42
C VAL A 65 3.29 1.81 -0.23
N PHE A 66 2.50 1.48 -1.24
CA PHE A 66 2.53 0.19 -1.91
C PHE A 66 2.87 0.32 -3.38
N SER A 67 3.57 -0.70 -3.87
CA SER A 67 3.83 -0.94 -5.28
C SER A 67 3.43 -2.38 -5.61
N CYS A 68 3.30 -2.68 -6.91
CA CYS A 68 3.09 -4.05 -7.35
C CYS A 68 4.36 -4.61 -7.97
N ALA A 69 4.56 -5.90 -7.76
CA ALA A 69 5.57 -6.67 -8.47
C ALA A 69 5.41 -6.51 -9.98
N TRP A 70 6.52 -6.68 -10.66
CA TRP A 70 6.59 -6.53 -12.10
C TRP A 70 5.56 -7.44 -12.82
N GLY A 71 4.86 -6.91 -13.84
CA GLY A 71 3.76 -7.61 -14.53
C GLY A 71 2.38 -7.48 -13.86
N TYR A 72 2.28 -6.75 -12.75
CA TYR A 72 1.03 -6.42 -12.06
C TYR A 72 0.82 -4.91 -11.99
N ARG A 73 -0.44 -4.49 -11.99
CA ARG A 73 -0.83 -3.09 -11.78
C ARG A 73 -1.57 -2.94 -10.45
N LEU A 74 -1.38 -1.79 -9.82
CA LEU A 74 -2.02 -1.49 -8.55
C LEU A 74 -3.49 -1.09 -8.76
N MET A 75 -4.38 -1.74 -8.01
CA MET A 75 -5.81 -1.44 -7.96
C MET A 75 -6.18 -0.95 -6.56
N GLY A 76 -6.44 0.35 -6.45
CA GLY A 76 -6.74 1.01 -5.18
C GLY A 76 -5.80 2.18 -4.90
N PRO A 77 -5.82 2.72 -3.67
CA PRO A 77 -4.94 3.82 -3.30
C PRO A 77 -3.48 3.35 -3.21
N PRO A 78 -2.50 4.13 -3.71
CA PRO A 78 -1.08 3.81 -3.62
C PRO A 78 -0.52 3.93 -2.20
N GLY A 79 -1.28 4.51 -1.28
CA GLY A 79 -0.92 4.49 0.12
C GLY A 79 -2.09 4.82 1.02
N ILE A 80 -1.93 4.43 2.27
CA ILE A 80 -2.91 4.59 3.35
C ILE A 80 -2.20 5.23 4.55
N GLU A 81 -2.93 6.08 5.26
CA GLU A 81 -2.47 6.76 6.47
C GLU A 81 -3.00 6.06 7.73
N CYS A 82 -2.23 6.06 8.81
CA CYS A 82 -2.63 5.53 10.10
C CYS A 82 -3.48 6.55 10.86
N GLU A 83 -4.76 6.23 11.07
CA GLU A 83 -5.73 7.11 11.70
C GLU A 83 -5.72 7.01 13.23
N LEU A 84 -6.41 7.95 13.88
CA LEU A 84 -6.52 8.05 15.34
C LEU A 84 -7.20 6.84 15.99
N ASN A 85 -8.00 6.08 15.23
CA ASN A 85 -8.65 4.85 15.69
C ASN A 85 -7.70 3.65 15.77
N GLY A 86 -6.41 3.81 15.42
CA GLY A 86 -5.43 2.73 15.35
C GLY A 86 -5.61 1.82 14.14
N ASN A 87 -6.38 2.26 13.15
CA ASN A 87 -6.61 1.56 11.90
C ASN A 87 -6.09 2.38 10.71
N TRP A 88 -5.79 1.69 9.63
CA TRP A 88 -5.45 2.36 8.39
C TRP A 88 -6.70 3.01 7.78
N SER A 89 -6.53 4.21 7.21
CA SER A 89 -7.57 5.04 6.56
C SER A 89 -8.32 4.37 5.42
N GLY A 90 -7.82 3.24 4.91
CA GLY A 90 -8.46 2.51 3.83
C GLY A 90 -8.03 1.05 3.75
N PRO A 91 -8.68 0.28 2.88
CA PRO A 91 -8.28 -1.10 2.59
C PRO A 91 -6.93 -1.13 1.88
N LEU A 92 -6.21 -2.24 2.04
CA LEU A 92 -5.01 -2.52 1.26
C LEU A 92 -5.36 -2.57 -0.25
N PRO A 93 -4.52 -2.00 -1.12
CA PRO A 93 -4.69 -2.14 -2.56
C PRO A 93 -4.43 -3.58 -3.01
N LYS A 94 -4.86 -3.91 -4.23
CA LYS A 94 -4.65 -5.23 -4.83
C LYS A 94 -3.75 -5.13 -6.04
N CYS A 95 -2.95 -6.16 -6.28
CA CYS A 95 -2.16 -6.28 -7.49
C CYS A 95 -2.88 -7.21 -8.46
N VAL A 96 -3.30 -6.67 -9.60
CA VAL A 96 -3.94 -7.47 -10.66
C VAL A 96 -2.96 -7.69 -11.81
N PRO A 97 -2.90 -8.89 -12.40
CA PRO A 97 -2.05 -9.13 -13.55
C PRO A 97 -2.35 -8.18 -14.70
N ILE A 98 -1.31 -7.65 -15.34
CA ILE A 98 -1.44 -6.85 -16.54
C ILE A 98 -1.63 -7.81 -17.73
N GLN A 99 -2.73 -7.64 -18.47
CA GLN A 99 -2.91 -8.33 -19.74
C GLN A 99 -2.36 -7.47 -20.85
N CYS A 100 -1.29 -7.91 -21.49
CA CYS A 100 -0.78 -7.26 -22.69
C CYS A 100 -1.52 -7.71 -23.95
N PRO A 101 -1.61 -6.82 -24.95
CA PRO A 101 -1.93 -7.24 -26.30
C PRO A 101 -0.95 -8.34 -26.76
N PRO A 102 -1.41 -9.32 -27.55
CA PRO A 102 -0.52 -10.30 -28.13
C PRO A 102 0.56 -9.60 -28.99
N PRO A 103 1.78 -10.13 -29.01
CA PRO A 103 2.85 -9.54 -29.81
C PRO A 103 2.51 -9.56 -31.30
N ILE A 104 2.81 -8.47 -32.00
CA ILE A 104 2.69 -8.40 -33.45
C ILE A 104 3.84 -9.20 -34.05
N ILE A 105 3.51 -10.31 -34.70
CA ILE A 105 4.49 -11.16 -35.39
C ILE A 105 4.67 -10.64 -36.81
N PRO A 106 5.90 -10.33 -37.24
CA PRO A 106 6.16 -9.86 -38.61
C PRO A 106 5.86 -10.94 -39.65
N VAL A 107 5.68 -10.53 -40.91
CA VAL A 107 5.45 -11.44 -42.04
C VAL A 107 6.62 -12.43 -42.15
N ASN A 108 6.30 -13.72 -42.34
CA ASN A 108 7.24 -14.86 -42.29
C ASN A 108 7.83 -15.17 -40.91
N GLY A 109 7.31 -14.53 -39.86
CA GLY A 109 7.64 -14.85 -38.47
C GLY A 109 6.74 -15.93 -37.88
N HIS A 110 7.24 -16.65 -36.87
CA HIS A 110 6.43 -17.55 -36.05
C HIS A 110 6.76 -17.41 -34.57
N LEU A 111 5.75 -17.54 -33.72
CA LEU A 111 5.93 -17.59 -32.26
C LEU A 111 6.65 -18.89 -31.89
N ILE A 112 7.76 -18.76 -31.17
CA ILE A 112 8.53 -19.90 -30.65
C ILE A 112 8.23 -20.15 -29.17
N GLN A 113 7.82 -19.12 -28.43
CA GLN A 113 7.43 -19.23 -27.04
C GLN A 113 6.47 -18.12 -26.66
N SER A 114 5.31 -18.49 -26.12
CA SER A 114 4.40 -17.60 -25.40
C SER A 114 4.23 -18.15 -23.98
N GLU A 115 4.83 -17.49 -23.00
CA GLU A 115 4.59 -17.83 -21.60
C GLU A 115 3.27 -17.19 -21.14
N ALA A 116 2.65 -17.80 -20.13
CA ALA A 116 1.26 -17.61 -19.71
C ALA A 116 0.72 -16.18 -19.94
N ALA A 117 -0.32 -16.08 -20.78
CA ALA A 117 -1.14 -14.88 -20.98
C ALA A 117 -0.37 -13.55 -21.17
N GLY A 118 0.83 -13.58 -21.77
CA GLY A 118 1.62 -12.38 -22.05
C GLY A 118 2.26 -11.72 -20.83
N MET A 119 2.28 -12.38 -19.67
CA MET A 119 2.77 -11.80 -18.41
C MET A 119 4.30 -11.76 -18.32
N ASP A 120 5.01 -12.77 -18.87
CA ASP A 120 6.48 -12.88 -18.77
C ASP A 120 7.24 -12.61 -20.09
N GLY A 121 6.54 -12.02 -21.07
CA GLY A 121 7.06 -11.81 -22.42
C GLY A 121 7.02 -13.07 -23.29
N GLY A 122 7.89 -13.13 -24.29
CA GLY A 122 7.89 -14.25 -25.23
C GLY A 122 9.02 -14.16 -26.25
N ARG A 123 9.01 -15.06 -27.23
CA ARG A 123 9.95 -15.02 -28.35
C ARG A 123 9.27 -15.38 -29.66
N TYR A 124 9.70 -14.72 -30.74
CA TYR A 124 9.34 -15.06 -32.11
C TYR A 124 10.60 -15.25 -32.95
N ALA A 125 10.50 -16.02 -34.03
CA ALA A 125 11.58 -16.22 -34.98
C ALA A 125 11.20 -15.63 -36.34
N VAL A 126 12.18 -15.06 -37.04
CA VAL A 126 12.08 -14.60 -38.44
C VAL A 126 13.28 -15.16 -39.18
N GLY A 127 13.05 -16.06 -40.12
CA GLY A 127 14.14 -16.85 -40.72
C GLY A 127 14.91 -17.62 -39.64
N SER A 128 16.23 -17.43 -39.58
CA SER A 128 17.12 -18.03 -38.58
C SER A 128 17.35 -17.16 -37.33
N SER A 129 16.71 -16.00 -37.23
CA SER A 129 16.89 -15.06 -36.12
C SER A 129 15.75 -15.19 -35.11
N ALA A 130 16.11 -15.30 -33.83
CA ALA A 130 15.15 -15.26 -32.72
C ALA A 130 15.14 -13.86 -32.08
N VAL A 131 13.94 -13.31 -31.86
CA VAL A 131 13.71 -11.99 -31.26
C VAL A 131 12.91 -12.16 -29.97
N ARG A 132 13.33 -11.44 -28.92
CA ARG A 132 12.63 -11.38 -27.63
C ARG A 132 11.52 -10.34 -27.68
N VAL A 133 10.35 -10.74 -27.20
CA VAL A 133 9.22 -9.85 -26.94
C VAL A 133 9.40 -9.28 -25.53
N SER A 134 9.36 -7.95 -25.44
CA SER A 134 9.39 -7.26 -24.16
C SER A 134 8.21 -7.68 -23.30
N ARG A 135 8.46 -7.76 -21.99
CA ARG A 135 7.43 -8.07 -21.02
C ARG A 135 6.57 -6.81 -20.72
N CYS A 136 5.31 -6.97 -20.30
CA CYS A 136 4.42 -5.88 -19.86
C CYS A 136 4.96 -4.96 -18.75
N PRO A 137 5.15 -3.64 -18.96
CA PRO A 137 5.60 -2.75 -17.90
C PRO A 137 4.62 -2.74 -16.71
N SER A 138 5.14 -2.72 -15.47
CA SER A 138 4.36 -2.41 -14.27
C SER A 138 4.08 -0.90 -14.23
N THR A 139 2.82 -0.52 -14.42
CA THR A 139 2.34 0.88 -14.26
C THR A 139 1.65 1.06 -12.92
#